data_AF-A0A2K0SWI9-F1
#
_entry.id   AF-A0A2K0SWI9-F1
#
_cell.length_a   1.000
_cell.length_b   1.000
_cell.length_c   1.000
_cell.angle_alpha   90.00
_cell.angle_beta   90.00
_cell.angle_gamma   90.00
#
_symmetry.space_group_name_H-M   'P 1'
#
loop_
_entity.id
_entity.type
_entity.pdbx_description
1 polymer ?
#
loop_
_entity_poly.entity_id
_entity_poly.type
_entity_poly.pdbx_seq_one_letter_code
_entity_poly.pdbx_strand_id
1 'polypeptide(L)'
;MRKAKLGLEDPFIAYSLNNIALEYTEMGELDQAFAAHQEAIRIRLQANSDRIGNSYSNLASLLLRMGRPEEAEETLAKCPSLKDFTDDTFLSTGNPRFSGDMVLLSRIRLAQGRSTDALRLASKALDFRRKLLGNRLKTCDSEYDVASI
;
A
#
# COMPACT_ATOMS: atom_id res chain seq x y z
N MET A 1 30.05 -0.38 -20.12
CA MET A 1 29.11 -0.89 -21.14
C MET A 1 27.73 -1.18 -20.49
N ARG A 2 26.96 -0.13 -20.17
CA ARG A 2 25.66 -0.23 -19.47
C ARG A 2 24.48 -0.17 -20.46
N LYS A 3 24.65 -0.79 -21.63
CA LYS A 3 23.81 -0.55 -22.81
C LYS A 3 23.20 -1.81 -23.43
N ALA A 4 23.21 -2.94 -22.72
CA ALA A 4 22.82 -4.23 -23.32
C ALA A 4 21.92 -5.11 -22.43
N LYS A 5 21.03 -4.51 -21.63
CA LYS A 5 19.92 -5.23 -20.97
C LYS A 5 18.77 -4.32 -20.52
N LEU A 6 18.47 -3.26 -21.27
CA LEU A 6 17.18 -2.56 -21.14
C LEU A 6 16.11 -3.41 -21.82
N GLY A 7 15.80 -4.57 -21.24
CA GLY A 7 14.57 -5.27 -21.55
C GLY A 7 13.39 -4.52 -20.96
N LEU A 8 12.18 -4.83 -21.40
CA LEU A 8 10.90 -4.33 -20.86
C LEU A 8 10.68 -4.66 -19.36
N GLU A 9 11.68 -5.23 -18.70
CA GLU A 9 11.69 -5.70 -17.31
C GLU A 9 12.63 -4.87 -16.42
N ASP A 10 13.15 -3.73 -16.89
CA ASP A 10 14.02 -2.87 -16.07
C ASP A 10 13.26 -2.33 -14.85
N PRO A 11 13.70 -2.61 -13.60
CA PRO A 11 13.11 -2.07 -12.39
C PRO A 11 12.96 -0.54 -12.36
N PHE A 12 13.80 0.19 -13.08
CA PHE A 12 13.70 1.65 -13.21
C PHE A 12 12.45 2.10 -13.99
N ILE A 13 11.96 1.29 -14.94
CA ILE A 13 10.72 1.57 -15.66
C ILE A 13 9.54 1.51 -14.69
N ALA A 14 9.47 0.47 -13.85
CA ALA A 14 8.42 0.34 -12.83
C ALA A 14 8.49 1.42 -11.75
N TYR A 15 9.67 1.97 -11.46
CA TYR A 15 9.80 3.13 -10.58
C TYR A 15 9.20 4.38 -11.23
N SER A 16 9.56 4.63 -12.49
CA SER A 16 9.06 5.78 -13.25
C SER A 16 7.55 5.73 -13.43
N LEU A 17 7.00 4.57 -13.77
CA LEU A 17 5.55 4.35 -13.89
C LEU A 17 4.80 4.60 -12.58
N ASN A 18 5.35 4.19 -11.44
CA ASN A 18 4.73 4.50 -10.16
C ASN A 18 4.69 6.01 -9.90
N ASN A 19 5.73 6.76 -10.25
CA ASN A 19 5.74 8.21 -10.07
C ASN A 19 4.76 8.90 -11.02
N ILE A 20 4.70 8.46 -12.28
CA ILE A 20 3.72 8.95 -13.26
C ILE A 20 2.29 8.67 -12.78
N ALA A 21 2.04 7.48 -12.22
CA ALA A 21 0.73 7.14 -11.66
C ALA A 21 0.35 8.06 -10.50
N LEU A 22 1.29 8.39 -9.60
CA LEU A 22 1.05 9.36 -8.53
C LEU A 22 0.74 10.76 -9.10
N GLU A 23 1.45 11.20 -10.13
CA GLU A 23 1.17 12.48 -10.80
C GLU A 23 -0.25 12.51 -11.40
N TYR A 24 -0.64 11.47 -12.14
CA TYR A 24 -2.01 11.33 -12.66
C TYR A 24 -3.05 11.33 -11.54
N THR A 25 -2.73 10.70 -10.41
CA THR A 25 -3.58 10.66 -9.22
C THR A 25 -3.79 12.07 -8.67
N GLU A 26 -2.75 12.91 -8.59
CA GLU A 26 -2.87 14.31 -8.16
C GLU A 26 -3.61 15.18 -9.17
N MET A 27 -3.48 14.90 -10.47
CA MET A 27 -4.25 15.58 -11.53
C MET A 27 -5.73 15.16 -11.59
N GLY A 28 -6.13 14.11 -10.85
CA GLY A 28 -7.48 13.55 -10.91
C GLY A 28 -7.72 12.62 -12.10
N GLU A 29 -6.69 12.31 -12.89
CA GLU A 29 -6.69 11.37 -14.01
C GLU A 29 -6.60 9.91 -13.50
N LEU A 30 -7.61 9.49 -12.73
CA LEU A 30 -7.54 8.25 -11.95
C LEU A 30 -7.43 6.97 -12.80
N ASP A 31 -8.03 6.94 -13.99
CA ASP A 31 -7.94 5.78 -14.89
C ASP A 31 -6.53 5.61 -15.49
N GLN A 32 -5.87 6.72 -15.83
CA GLN A 32 -4.48 6.71 -16.30
C GLN A 32 -3.52 6.32 -15.16
N ALA A 33 -3.78 6.80 -13.94
CA ALA A 33 -3.05 6.36 -12.76
C ALA A 33 -3.19 4.85 -12.53
N PHE A 34 -4.41 4.31 -12.70
CA PHE A 34 -4.70 2.90 -12.52
C PHE A 34 -3.91 2.04 -13.51
N ALA A 35 -3.96 2.40 -14.81
CA ALA A 35 -3.21 1.71 -15.85
C ALA A 35 -1.69 1.73 -15.59
N ALA A 36 -1.14 2.90 -15.20
CA ALA A 36 0.28 3.04 -14.90
C ALA A 36 0.71 2.21 -13.68
N HIS A 37 -0.10 2.14 -12.63
CA HIS A 37 0.16 1.28 -11.47
C HIS A 37 0.08 -0.21 -11.82
N GLN A 38 -0.89 -0.65 -12.62
CA GLN A 38 -0.97 -2.03 -13.07
C GLN A 38 0.26 -2.46 -13.86
N GLU A 39 0.73 -1.61 -14.77
CA GLU A 39 1.93 -1.90 -15.55
C GLU A 39 3.20 -1.95 -14.68
N ALA A 40 3.31 -1.04 -13.70
CA ALA A 40 4.40 -1.09 -12.72
C ALA A 40 4.40 -2.39 -11.90
N ILE A 41 3.23 -2.89 -11.51
CA ILE A 41 3.07 -4.19 -10.82
C ILE A 41 3.53 -5.33 -11.74
N ARG A 42 3.08 -5.34 -13.00
CA ARG A 42 3.43 -6.38 -14.00
C ARG A 42 4.94 -6.49 -14.15
N ILE A 43 5.63 -5.36 -14.33
CA ILE A 43 7.10 -5.31 -14.48
C ILE A 43 7.79 -5.79 -13.19
N ARG A 44 7.34 -5.35 -12.01
CA ARG A 44 7.95 -5.76 -10.73
C ARG A 44 7.75 -7.24 -10.42
N LEU A 45 6.64 -7.84 -10.84
CA LEU A 45 6.42 -9.29 -10.73
C LEU A 45 7.39 -10.06 -11.62
N GLN A 46 7.54 -9.66 -12.89
CA GLN A 46 8.49 -10.30 -13.81
C GLN A 46 9.93 -10.20 -13.31
N ALA A 47 10.30 -9.04 -12.76
CA ALA A 47 11.63 -8.79 -12.23
C ALA A 47 11.88 -9.37 -10.81
N ASN A 48 10.90 -10.06 -10.20
CA ASN A 48 10.95 -10.54 -8.80
C ASN A 48 11.42 -9.45 -7.80
N SER A 49 10.88 -8.23 -7.94
CA SER A 49 11.31 -7.08 -7.15
C SER A 49 10.84 -7.17 -5.69
N ASP A 50 11.73 -6.84 -4.76
CA ASP A 50 11.44 -6.64 -3.34
C ASP A 50 10.48 -5.46 -3.05
N ARG A 51 10.28 -4.58 -4.04
CA ARG A 51 9.39 -3.40 -3.97
C ARG A 51 7.98 -3.67 -4.47
N ILE A 52 7.62 -4.93 -4.70
CA ILE A 52 6.29 -5.28 -5.19
C ILE A 52 5.19 -4.80 -4.22
N GLY A 53 5.40 -4.94 -2.90
CA GLY A 53 4.47 -4.49 -1.86
C GLY A 53 4.02 -3.05 -2.04
N ASN A 54 4.96 -2.12 -2.18
CA ASN A 54 4.67 -0.70 -2.36
C ASN A 54 3.79 -0.41 -3.59
N SER A 55 3.93 -1.16 -4.69
CA SER A 55 3.07 -0.96 -5.85
C SER A 55 1.64 -1.39 -5.60
N TYR A 56 1.43 -2.51 -4.89
CA TYR A 56 0.11 -2.95 -4.49
C TYR A 56 -0.55 -1.98 -3.51
N SER A 57 0.19 -1.46 -2.52
CA SER A 57 -0.34 -0.48 -1.57
C SER A 57 -0.74 0.83 -2.27
N ASN A 58 0.06 1.29 -3.25
CA ASN A 58 -0.28 2.48 -4.03
C ASN A 58 -1.54 2.26 -4.88
N LEU A 59 -1.66 1.12 -5.56
CA LEU A 59 -2.85 0.79 -6.35
C LEU A 59 -4.11 0.68 -5.48
N ALA A 60 -4.01 0.03 -4.31
CA ALA A 60 -5.12 -0.06 -3.36
C ALA A 60 -5.52 1.33 -2.81
N SER A 61 -4.55 2.21 -2.55
CA SER A 61 -4.85 3.61 -2.17
C SER A 61 -5.54 4.39 -3.28
N LEU A 62 -5.14 4.18 -4.54
CA LEU A 62 -5.81 4.78 -5.69
C LEU A 62 -7.24 4.26 -5.82
N LEU A 63 -7.46 2.95 -5.67
CA LEU A 63 -8.79 2.35 -5.71
C LEU A 63 -9.73 2.92 -4.65
N LEU A 64 -9.23 3.25 -3.45
CA LEU A 64 -10.00 4.00 -2.46
C LEU A 64 -10.39 5.40 -2.94
N ARG A 65 -9.47 6.13 -3.58
CA ARG A 65 -9.78 7.45 -4.18
C ARG A 65 -10.82 7.34 -5.30
N MET A 66 -10.86 6.21 -6.00
CA MET A 66 -11.88 5.90 -7.02
C MET A 66 -13.21 5.43 -6.41
N GLY A 67 -13.33 5.30 -5.09
CA GLY A 67 -14.55 4.79 -4.44
C GLY A 67 -14.77 3.29 -4.66
N ARG A 68 -13.71 2.50 -4.86
CA ARG A 68 -13.73 1.05 -5.14
C ARG A 68 -13.06 0.26 -4.02
N PRO A 69 -13.61 0.27 -2.78
CA PRO A 69 -12.93 -0.29 -1.63
C PRO A 69 -12.89 -1.83 -1.63
N GLU A 70 -13.80 -2.52 -2.30
CA GLU A 70 -13.77 -3.98 -2.47
C GLU A 70 -12.55 -4.39 -3.31
N GLU A 71 -12.33 -3.70 -4.43
CA GLU A 71 -11.19 -3.98 -5.30
C GLU A 71 -9.85 -3.60 -4.66
N ALA A 72 -9.84 -2.56 -3.81
CA ALA A 72 -8.67 -2.20 -3.02
C ALA A 72 -8.26 -3.35 -2.08
N GLU A 73 -9.23 -3.98 -1.42
CA GLU A 73 -8.99 -5.14 -0.57
C GLU A 73 -8.45 -6.33 -1.36
N GLU A 74 -9.08 -6.68 -2.48
CA GLU A 74 -8.61 -7.76 -3.34
C GLU A 74 -7.19 -7.51 -3.86
N THR A 75 -6.86 -6.26 -4.17
CA THR A 75 -5.54 -5.87 -4.64
C THR A 75 -4.48 -6.17 -3.58
N LEU A 76 -4.72 -5.77 -2.32
CA LEU A 76 -3.80 -6.11 -1.23
C LEU A 76 -3.71 -7.62 -0.96
N ALA A 77 -4.82 -8.35 -1.06
CA ALA A 77 -4.83 -9.80 -0.89
C ALA A 77 -4.01 -10.53 -1.97
N LYS A 78 -3.93 -9.97 -3.18
CA LYS A 78 -3.10 -10.50 -4.29
C LYS A 78 -1.61 -10.18 -4.13
N CYS A 79 -1.23 -9.35 -3.16
CA CYS A 79 0.15 -8.94 -2.97
C CYS A 79 1.01 -10.10 -2.43
N PRO A 80 2.07 -10.55 -3.15
CA PRO A 80 2.88 -11.68 -2.71
C PRO A 80 3.55 -11.47 -1.35
N SER A 81 3.95 -10.24 -1.04
CA SER A 81 4.57 -9.89 0.24
C SER A 81 3.59 -9.89 1.41
N LEU A 82 2.27 -9.96 1.14
CA LEU A 82 1.21 -10.00 2.14
C LEU A 82 0.50 -11.35 2.18
N LYS A 83 0.98 -12.37 1.46
CA LYS A 83 0.34 -13.68 1.37
C LYS A 83 0.12 -14.34 2.74
N ASP A 84 1.05 -14.15 3.67
CA ASP A 84 0.99 -14.66 5.03
C ASP A 84 0.71 -13.53 6.05
N PHE A 85 0.16 -12.41 5.60
CA PHE A 85 -0.10 -11.25 6.44
C PHE A 85 -1.37 -11.47 7.27
N THR A 86 -1.18 -11.66 8.56
CA THR A 86 -2.22 -11.73 9.57
C THR A 86 -1.90 -10.74 10.68
N ASP A 87 -2.88 -10.47 11.54
CA ASP A 87 -2.65 -9.69 12.76
C ASP A 87 -1.47 -10.23 13.58
N ASP A 88 -1.31 -11.55 13.64
CA ASP A 88 -0.29 -12.23 14.44
C ASP A 88 1.08 -12.21 13.76
N THR A 89 1.16 -12.36 12.44
CA THR A 89 2.44 -12.21 11.73
C THR A 89 2.92 -10.77 11.72
N PHE A 90 2.02 -9.79 11.73
CA PHE A 90 2.41 -8.39 11.90
C PHE A 90 3.03 -8.11 13.28
N LEU A 91 2.35 -8.49 14.37
CA LEU A 91 2.82 -8.21 15.73
C LEU A 91 4.14 -8.93 16.05
N SER A 92 4.34 -10.12 15.49
CA SER A 92 5.56 -10.91 15.69
C SER A 92 6.75 -10.44 14.86
N THR A 93 6.54 -9.90 13.65
CA THR A 93 7.65 -9.52 12.75
C THR A 93 8.34 -8.21 13.11
N GLY A 94 7.70 -7.32 13.87
CA GLY A 94 8.37 -6.07 14.27
C GLY A 94 8.66 -5.11 13.11
N ASN A 95 8.12 -5.35 11.91
CA ASN A 95 8.53 -4.63 10.70
C ASN A 95 7.66 -3.40 10.42
N PRO A 96 8.21 -2.17 10.53
CA PRO A 96 7.44 -0.94 10.33
C PRO A 96 6.88 -0.76 8.92
N ARG A 97 7.35 -1.50 7.91
CA ARG A 97 6.78 -1.43 6.54
C ARG A 97 5.32 -1.89 6.52
N PHE A 98 5.00 -2.94 7.27
CA PHE A 98 3.64 -3.47 7.34
C PHE A 98 2.66 -2.57 8.11
N SER A 99 3.17 -1.63 8.93
CA SER A 99 2.30 -0.68 9.64
C SER A 99 1.60 0.29 8.68
N GLY A 100 2.15 0.50 7.47
CA GLY A 100 1.49 1.25 6.40
C GLY A 100 0.32 0.47 5.82
N ASP A 101 0.53 -0.82 5.54
CA ASP A 101 -0.50 -1.69 4.98
C ASP A 101 -1.67 -1.92 5.94
N MET A 102 -1.43 -1.99 7.26
CA MET A 102 -2.51 -2.06 8.24
C MET A 102 -3.38 -0.81 8.30
N VAL A 103 -2.76 0.38 8.21
CA VAL A 103 -3.49 1.64 8.15
C VAL A 103 -4.31 1.70 6.87
N LEU A 104 -3.72 1.29 5.74
CA LEU A 104 -4.44 1.23 4.47
C LEU A 104 -5.61 0.24 4.54
N LEU A 105 -5.40 -0.96 5.08
CA LEU A 105 -6.47 -1.94 5.32
C LEU A 105 -7.55 -1.36 6.22
N SER A 106 -7.20 -0.65 7.30
CA SER A 106 -8.18 0.01 8.16
C SER A 106 -9.05 1.00 7.37
N ARG A 107 -8.43 1.87 6.55
CA ARG A 107 -9.15 2.80 5.68
C ARG A 107 -10.06 2.08 4.68
N ILE A 108 -9.61 0.95 4.13
CA ILE A 108 -10.44 0.10 3.26
C ILE A 108 -11.64 -0.45 4.03
N ARG A 109 -11.44 -1.00 5.23
CA ARG A 109 -12.54 -1.54 6.06
C ARG A 109 -13.56 -0.45 6.40
N LEU A 110 -13.09 0.76 6.73
CA LEU A 110 -13.94 1.92 6.99
C LEU A 110 -14.79 2.29 5.77
N ALA A 111 -14.16 2.38 4.59
CA ALA A 111 -14.87 2.70 3.35
C ALA A 111 -15.93 1.66 2.96
N GLN A 112 -15.78 0.41 3.43
CA GLN A 112 -16.80 -0.65 3.28
C GLN A 112 -17.85 -0.66 4.42
N GLY A 113 -17.81 0.28 5.35
CA GLY A 113 -18.72 0.33 6.51
C GLY A 113 -18.38 -0.66 7.64
N ARG A 114 -17.22 -1.32 7.59
CA ARG A 114 -16.75 -2.27 8.62
C ARG A 114 -15.93 -1.53 9.69
N SER A 115 -16.58 -0.61 10.39
CA SER A 115 -15.90 0.30 11.34
C SER A 115 -15.23 -0.42 12.51
N THR A 116 -15.80 -1.54 12.98
CA THR A 116 -15.21 -2.35 14.05
C THR A 116 -13.85 -2.94 13.64
N ASP A 117 -13.75 -3.48 12.43
CA ASP A 117 -12.50 -3.99 11.88
C ASP A 117 -11.50 -2.87 11.59
N ALA A 118 -11.99 -1.74 11.08
CA ALA A 118 -11.18 -0.56 10.82
C ALA A 118 -10.51 -0.06 12.12
N LEU A 119 -11.29 0.10 13.18
CA LEU A 119 -10.79 0.55 14.49
C LEU A 119 -9.77 -0.44 15.05
N ARG A 120 -10.08 -1.74 15.01
CA ARG A 120 -9.16 -2.79 15.48
C ARG A 120 -7.80 -2.70 14.78
N LEU A 121 -7.78 -2.57 13.45
CA LEU A 121 -6.54 -2.48 12.67
C LEU A 121 -5.79 -1.18 12.92
N ALA A 122 -6.49 -0.04 12.99
CA ALA A 122 -5.88 1.26 13.24
C ALA A 122 -5.26 1.33 14.65
N SER A 123 -5.96 0.85 15.68
CA SER A 123 -5.44 0.79 17.05
C SER A 123 -4.19 -0.08 17.15
N LYS A 124 -4.17 -1.25 16.49
CA LYS A 124 -2.98 -2.12 16.46
C LYS A 124 -1.79 -1.45 15.76
N ALA A 125 -2.03 -0.79 14.62
CA ALA A 125 -0.98 -0.07 13.91
C ALA A 125 -0.42 1.09 14.74
N LEU A 126 -1.29 1.80 15.47
CA LEU A 126 -0.91 2.88 16.39
C LEU A 126 -0.04 2.37 17.53
N ASP A 127 -0.49 1.32 18.23
CA ASP A 127 0.26 0.73 19.35
C ASP A 127 1.65 0.24 18.91
N PHE A 128 1.73 -0.35 17.72
CA PHE A 128 2.97 -0.77 17.11
C PHE A 128 3.90 0.43 16.84
N ARG A 129 3.41 1.49 16.17
CA ARG A 129 4.21 2.67 15.86
C ARG A 129 4.65 3.41 17.13
N ARG A 130 3.80 3.49 18.16
CA ARG A 130 4.15 4.03 19.48
C ARG A 130 5.31 3.28 20.13
N LYS A 131 5.24 1.94 20.15
CA LYS A 131 6.30 1.08 20.73
C LYS A 131 7.63 1.18 19.98
N LEU A 132 7.60 1.27 18.65
CA LEU A 132 8.81 1.25 17.83
C LEU A 132 9.46 2.64 17.65
N LEU A 133 8.66 3.70 17.51
CA LEU A 133 9.12 5.03 17.07
C LEU A 133 8.92 6.13 18.12
N GLY A 134 8.20 5.87 19.22
CA GLY A 134 7.74 6.90 20.14
C GLY A 134 6.71 7.84 19.51
N ASN A 135 6.58 9.07 20.02
CA ASN A 135 5.63 10.09 19.52
C ASN A 135 6.21 10.88 18.33
N ARG A 136 6.55 10.21 17.22
CA ARG A 136 7.03 10.86 15.99
C ARG A 136 5.91 10.92 14.93
N LEU A 137 6.12 11.69 13.85
CA LEU A 137 5.11 12.02 12.81
C LEU A 137 4.22 10.85 12.35
N LYS A 138 4.78 9.65 12.14
CA LYS A 138 4.03 8.45 11.72
C LYS A 138 3.04 7.93 12.78
N THR A 139 3.31 8.22 14.04
CA THR A 139 2.43 7.93 15.17
C THR A 139 1.23 8.88 15.15
N CYS A 140 1.44 10.16 14.83
CA CYS A 140 0.39 11.16 14.71
C CYS A 140 -0.59 10.89 13.56
N ASP A 141 -0.11 10.42 12.40
CA ASP A 141 -1.01 10.03 11.28
C ASP A 141 -1.93 8.87 11.68
N SER A 142 -1.39 7.87 12.40
CA SER A 142 -2.20 6.76 12.93
C SER A 142 -3.14 7.19 14.06
N GLU A 143 -2.77 8.17 14.87
CA GLU A 143 -3.66 8.76 15.88
C GLU A 143 -4.85 9.48 15.22
N TYR A 144 -4.60 10.21 14.14
CA TYR A 144 -5.65 10.84 13.35
C TYR A 144 -6.58 9.80 12.72
N ASP A 145 -6.03 8.74 12.12
CA ASP A 145 -6.82 7.66 11.52
C ASP A 145 -7.69 6.95 12.57
N VAL A 146 -7.16 6.65 13.77
CA VAL A 146 -7.95 6.05 14.87
C VAL A 146 -9.05 7.01 15.36
N ALA A 147 -8.76 8.31 15.46
CA ALA A 147 -9.71 9.30 15.97
C ALA A 147 -10.83 9.66 14.97
N SER A 148 -10.64 9.35 13.68
CA SER A 148 -11.58 9.69 12.60
C SER A 148 -12.51 8.54 12.19
N ILE A 149 -12.35 7.35 12.80
CA ILE A 149 -13.19 6.15 12.63
C ILE A 149 -14.34 6.17 13.64
#